data_AF-A0A729NSK5-F1
#
_entry.id   AF-A0A729NSK5-F1
#
_cell.length_a   1.000
_cell.length_b   1.000
_cell.length_c   1.000
_cell.angle_alpha   90.00
_cell.angle_beta   90.00
_cell.angle_gamma   90.00
#
_symmetry.space_group_name_H-M   'P 1'
#
loop_
_entity.id
_entity.type
_entity.pdbx_description
1 polymer ?
#
loop_
_entity_poly.entity_id
_entity_poly.type
_entity_poly.pdbx_seq_one_letter_code
_entity_poly.pdbx_strand_id
1 'polypeptide(L)' 'MVATRRMRWQGDNAVDVADLLPDHNFHHKDGELIIHQNCGEVRIPKGGWFIVDDAGYAHKDD' A
#
# COMPACT_ATOMS: atom_id res chain seq x y z
N MET A 1 15.16 -8.62 -12.74
CA MET A 1 13.69 -8.76 -12.63
C MET A 1 13.29 -7.78 -11.56
N VAL A 2 12.48 -6.79 -11.90
CA VAL A 2 11.98 -5.78 -10.93
C VAL A 2 11.02 -6.52 -10.00
N ALA A 3 11.26 -6.53 -8.69
CA ALA A 3 10.47 -7.31 -7.75
C ALA A 3 9.24 -6.50 -7.29
N THR A 4 8.26 -6.34 -8.16
CA THR A 4 6.97 -5.75 -7.78
C THR A 4 6.17 -6.71 -6.90
N ARG A 5 5.86 -6.25 -5.68
CA ARG A 5 5.03 -7.02 -4.73
C ARG A 5 3.61 -6.49 -4.77
N ARG A 6 2.65 -7.36 -5.12
CA ARG A 6 1.22 -7.02 -5.24
C ARG A 6 0.46 -7.45 -4.00
N MET A 7 -0.44 -6.60 -3.50
CA MET A 7 -1.27 -6.87 -2.34
C MET A 7 -2.68 -6.31 -2.51
N ARG A 8 -3.65 -6.97 -1.87
CA ARG A 8 -5.02 -6.47 -1.74
C ARG A 8 -5.21 -5.90 -0.34
N TRP A 9 -5.76 -4.70 -0.23
CA TRP A 9 -6.18 -4.15 1.06
C TRP A 9 -7.50 -4.81 1.52
N GLN A 10 -7.49 -5.51 2.64
CA GLN A 10 -8.65 -6.24 3.17
C GLN A 10 -9.41 -5.47 4.25
N GLY A 11 -8.84 -4.39 4.77
CA GLY A 11 -9.42 -3.61 5.87
C GLY A 11 -8.84 -3.95 7.23
N ASP A 12 -8.19 -5.11 7.35
CA ASP A 12 -7.71 -5.69 8.61
C ASP A 12 -6.29 -6.30 8.50
N ASN A 13 -5.71 -6.36 7.30
CA ASN A 13 -4.38 -6.89 7.05
C ASN A 13 -3.26 -5.83 7.17
N ALA A 14 -3.37 -4.95 8.16
CA ALA A 14 -2.43 -3.84 8.35
C ALA A 14 -1.00 -4.32 8.66
N VAL A 15 -0.85 -5.46 9.34
CA VAL A 15 0.46 -6.06 9.61
C VAL A 15 1.13 -6.50 8.31
N ASP A 16 0.40 -7.14 7.40
CA ASP A 16 0.93 -7.54 6.10
C ASP A 16 1.34 -6.31 5.26
N VAL A 17 0.54 -5.24 5.32
CA VAL A 17 0.87 -3.95 4.67
C VAL A 17 2.15 -3.34 5.26
N ALA A 18 2.36 -3.43 6.58
CA ALA A 18 3.58 -2.98 7.23
C ALA A 18 4.81 -3.79 6.80
N ASP A 19 4.69 -5.12 6.72
CA ASP A 19 5.78 -5.99 6.23
C ASP A 19 6.12 -5.74 4.75
N LEU A 20 5.15 -5.21 3.99
CA LEU A 20 5.32 -4.87 2.58
C LEU A 20 5.97 -3.51 2.36
N LEU A 21 5.63 -2.50 3.17
CA LEU A 21 6.06 -1.11 3.01
C LEU A 21 7.31 -0.82 3.83
N PRO A 22 8.45 -0.45 3.22
CA PRO A 22 9.72 -0.29 3.93
C PRO A 22 9.69 0.78 5.02
N ASP A 23 8.95 1.87 4.82
CA ASP A 23 8.90 3.00 5.76
C ASP A 23 7.74 2.94 6.75
N HIS A 24 6.88 1.91 6.67
CA HIS A 24 5.68 1.75 7.50
C HIS A 24 4.79 3.02 7.54
N ASN A 25 4.92 3.89 6.53
CA ASN A 25 4.33 5.21 6.54
C ASN A 25 2.93 5.17 5.95
N PHE A 26 2.02 4.54 6.68
CA PHE A 26 0.62 4.43 6.29
C PHE A 26 -0.29 4.53 7.50
N HIS A 27 -1.56 4.83 7.24
CA HIS A 27 -2.63 4.65 8.19
C HIS A 27 -3.87 4.15 7.45
N HIS A 28 -4.87 3.70 8.19
CA HIS A 28 -6.16 3.35 7.61
C HIS A 28 -7.29 4.06 8.35
N LYS A 29 -8.26 4.56 7.58
CA LYS A 29 -9.43 5.27 8.10
C LYS A 29 -10.60 5.08 7.15
N ASP A 30 -11.81 4.92 7.70
CA ASP A 30 -13.05 4.80 6.93
C ASP A 30 -13.01 3.72 5.82
N GLY A 31 -12.28 2.63 6.06
CA GLY A 31 -12.11 1.52 5.12
C GLY A 31 -11.07 1.76 4.02
N GLU A 32 -10.43 2.93 3.99
CA GLU A 32 -9.33 3.23 3.07
C GLU A 32 -7.97 3.01 3.74
N LEU A 33 -7.03 2.45 2.98
CA LEU A 33 -5.61 2.46 3.28
C LEU A 33 -5.00 3.71 2.65
N ILE A 34 -4.29 4.51 3.45
CA ILE A 34 -3.65 5.76 3.02
C ILE A 34 -2.15 5.62 3.25
N ILE A 35 -1.40 5.49 2.16
CA ILE A 35 0.06 5.33 2.15
C ILE A 35 0.68 6.70 1.84
N HIS A 36 1.55 7.17 2.72
CA HIS A 36 2.26 8.44 2.60
C HIS A 36 3.63 8.23 1.95
N GLN A 37 3.87 8.95 0.86
CA GLN A 37 5.11 8.89 0.09
C GLN A 37 5.64 10.30 -0.16
N ASN A 38 6.92 10.43 -0.50
CA ASN A 38 7.54 11.73 -0.79
C ASN A 38 6.85 12.50 -1.93
N CYS A 39 6.20 11.78 -2.86
CA CYS A 39 5.49 12.34 -4.00
C CYS A 39 3.99 12.57 -3.75
N GLY A 40 3.47 12.24 -2.56
CA GLY A 40 2.06 12.41 -2.20
C GLY A 40 1.46 11.21 -1.47
N GLU A 41 0.13 11.15 -1.45
CA GLU A 41 -0.62 10.06 -0.82
C GLU A 41 -1.20 9.10 -1.87
N VAL A 42 -1.18 7.80 -1.56
CA VAL A 42 -1.89 6.77 -2.31
C VAL A 42 -3.01 6.20 -1.45
N ARG A 43 -4.25 6.28 -1.95
CA ARG A 43 -5.46 5.90 -1.22
C ARG A 43 -6.12 4.68 -1.82
N ILE A 44 -6.10 3.55 -1.14
CA ILE A 44 -6.61 2.27 -1.65
C ILE A 44 -7.88 1.92 -0.87
N PRO A 45 -9.06 1.87 -1.53
CA PRO A 45 -10.28 1.47 -0.85
C PRO A 45 -10.22 -0.01 -0.46
N LYS A 46 -11.00 -0.41 0.55
CA LYS A 46 -11.13 -1.83 0.93
C LYS A 46 -11.50 -2.68 -0.30
N GLY A 47 -10.74 -3.75 -0.49
CA GLY A 47 -10.85 -4.64 -1.64
C GLY A 47 -10.06 -4.21 -2.86
N GLY A 48 -9.46 -3.01 -2.85
CA GLY A 48 -8.57 -2.51 -3.89
C GLY A 48 -7.20 -3.18 -3.86
N TRP A 49 -6.58 -3.25 -5.03
CA TRP A 49 -5.23 -3.78 -5.21
C TRP A 49 -4.21 -2.65 -5.32
N PHE A 50 -2.99 -2.96 -4.91
CA PHE A 50 -1.85 -2.09 -5.06
C PHE A 50 -0.56 -2.90 -5.25
N ILE A 51 0.44 -2.26 -5.83
CA ILE A 51 1.77 -2.81 -6.02
C ILE A 51 2.80 -1.92 -5.35
N VAL A 52 3.86 -2.51 -4.81
CA VAL A 52 5.04 -1.80 -4.30
C VAL A 52 6.21 -2.12 -5.22
N ASP A 53 6.87 -1.08 -5.74
CA ASP A 53 8.04 -1.21 -6.59
C ASP A 53 9.35 -1.37 -5.79
N ASP A 54 10.47 -1.62 -6.48
CA ASP A 54 11.78 -1.81 -5.85
C ASP A 54 12.29 -0.56 -5.11
N ALA A 55 11.72 0.62 -5.39
CA ALA A 55 12.05 1.86 -4.69
C ALA A 55 11.16 2.08 -3.46
N GLY A 56 10.23 1.15 -3.16
CA GLY A 56 9.33 1.23 -2.02
C GLY A 56 8.09 2.08 -2.26
N TYR A 57 7.86 2.55 -3.49
CA TYR A 57 6.67 3.34 -3.81
C TYR A 57 5.49 2.43 -4.11
N ALA A 58 4.36 2.70 -3.46
CA ALA A 58 3.11 2.00 -3.70
C ALA A 58 2.30 2.69 -4.81
N HIS A 59 1.65 1.91 -5.66
CA HIS A 59 0.80 2.39 -6.76
C HIS A 59 -0.52 1.62 -6.75
N LYS A 60 -1.62 2.29 -7.12
CA LYS A 60 -2.89 1.58 -7.36
C LYS A 60 -2.73 0.61 -8.53
N ASP A 61 -3.38 -0.52 -8.40
CA ASP A 61 -3.46 -1.55 -9.43
C ASP A 61 -4.96 -1.76 -9.72
N ASP A 62 -5.43 -1.17 -10.83
CA ASP A 62 -6.83 -1.21 -11.30
C ASP A 62 -7.14 -2.49 -12.09
#